data_AF-O69708-F1
#
_entry.id   AF-O69708-F1
#
_cell.length_a   1.000
_cell.length_b   1.000
_cell.length_c   1.000
_cell.angle_alpha   90.00
_cell.angle_beta   90.00
_cell.angle_gamma   90.00
#
_symmetry.space_group_name_H-M   'P 1'
#
loop_
_entity.id
_entity.type
_entity.pdbx_description
1 polymer ?
#
loop_
_entity_poly.entity_id
_entity_poly.type
_entity_poly.pdbx_seq_one_letter_code
_entity_poly.pdbx_strand_id
1 'polypeptide(L)'
;MIGRDRAYAVTRRKDIAKQRLVWRLCQRYPRAARRLIRHLNAKQLAAGYPADEHFKPVYNPWDQRLCAVPDADMFKAIRDGRASVVTEAIDTFTENGIRLQSGRELAADISITATGLNLLAFGGINLSVDGVAVDVAEKVAFKGFLLSDVSNFAGPHGRTRAHHLLSAAARSHADPAAAGRRSPLADLKVLREGPVDDDHLRFTTSASASRLTVKRITRSTPWN
;
A
#
# COMPACT_ATOMS: atom_id res chain seq x y z
N MET A 1 35.87 -7.63 -4.95
CA MET A 1 34.40 -7.45 -4.99
C MET A 1 34.01 -6.28 -4.09
N ILE A 2 33.15 -5.38 -4.54
CA ILE A 2 32.69 -4.20 -3.76
C ILE A 2 32.11 -4.69 -2.43
N GLY A 3 32.62 -4.21 -1.28
CA GLY A 3 32.17 -4.65 0.05
C GLY A 3 30.65 -4.49 0.24
N ARG A 4 30.04 -5.36 1.06
CA ARG A 4 28.58 -5.43 1.30
C ARG A 4 27.96 -4.05 1.57
N ASP A 5 28.62 -3.21 2.36
CA ASP A 5 28.13 -1.87 2.70
C ASP A 5 28.07 -0.92 1.50
N ARG A 6 29.08 -0.97 0.63
CA ARG A 6 29.10 -0.17 -0.61
C ARG A 6 28.07 -0.69 -1.61
N ALA A 7 27.94 -2.00 -1.75
CA ALA A 7 26.92 -2.62 -2.60
C ALA A 7 25.50 -2.26 -2.13
N TYR A 8 25.26 -2.32 -0.81
CA TYR A 8 24.01 -1.92 -0.19
C TYR A 8 23.72 -0.43 -0.41
N ALA A 9 24.69 0.46 -0.13
CA ALA A 9 24.51 1.90 -0.29
C ALA A 9 24.19 2.30 -1.73
N VAL A 10 24.87 1.71 -2.71
CA VAL A 10 24.62 1.95 -4.14
C VAL A 10 23.24 1.43 -4.54
N THR A 11 22.89 0.21 -4.14
CA THR A 11 21.60 -0.41 -4.47
C THR A 11 20.45 0.39 -3.87
N ARG A 12 20.54 0.76 -2.59
CA ARG A 12 19.54 1.60 -1.91
C ARG A 12 19.36 2.94 -2.59
N ARG A 13 20.44 3.64 -2.96
CA ARG A 13 20.36 4.93 -3.67
C ARG A 13 19.70 4.77 -5.03
N LYS A 14 20.08 3.74 -5.79
CA LYS A 14 19.49 3.40 -7.08
C LYS A 14 17.99 3.12 -6.95
N ASP A 15 17.57 2.34 -5.96
CA ASP A 15 16.16 1.95 -5.80
C ASP A 15 15.29 3.15 -5.37
N ILE A 16 15.78 3.97 -4.43
CA ILE A 16 15.12 5.23 -4.06
C ILE A 16 15.01 6.17 -5.27
N ALA A 17 16.08 6.32 -6.06
CA ALA A 17 16.08 7.17 -7.24
C ALA A 17 15.11 6.68 -8.31
N LYS A 18 15.08 5.36 -8.57
CA LYS A 18 14.14 4.72 -9.49
C LYS A 18 12.69 4.92 -9.05
N GLN A 19 12.37 4.64 -7.79
CA GLN A 19 11.01 4.81 -7.27
C GLN A 19 10.56 6.27 -7.38
N ARG A 20 11.44 7.21 -7.02
CA ARG A 20 11.17 8.65 -7.16
C ARG A 20 10.97 9.05 -8.61
N LEU A 21 11.78 8.52 -9.54
CA LEU A 21 11.64 8.79 -10.96
C LEU A 21 10.30 8.29 -11.50
N VAL A 22 9.92 7.04 -11.20
CA VAL A 22 8.63 6.47 -11.61
C VAL A 22 7.48 7.29 -11.05
N TRP A 23 7.50 7.60 -9.74
CA TRP A 23 6.48 8.41 -9.11
C TRP A 23 6.36 9.81 -9.75
N ARG A 24 7.49 10.51 -9.95
CA ARG A 24 7.51 11.83 -10.63
C ARG A 24 6.96 11.75 -12.05
N LEU A 25 7.32 10.71 -12.82
CA LEU A 25 6.83 10.53 -14.18
C LEU A 25 5.33 10.24 -14.20
N CYS A 26 4.83 9.44 -13.27
CA CYS A 26 3.40 9.18 -13.13
C CYS A 26 2.61 10.45 -12.79
N GLN A 27 3.12 11.28 -11.88
CA GLN A 27 2.48 12.54 -11.48
C GLN A 27 2.56 13.61 -12.58
N ARG A 28 3.69 13.71 -13.30
CA ARG A 28 3.88 14.70 -14.38
C ARG A 28 3.15 14.32 -15.67
N TYR A 29 3.06 13.03 -15.99
CA TYR A 29 2.46 12.53 -17.22
C TYR A 29 1.43 11.41 -16.95
N PRO A 30 0.33 11.71 -16.23
CA PRO A 30 -0.62 10.70 -15.75
C PRO A 30 -1.28 9.92 -16.89
N ARG A 31 -1.60 10.59 -18.01
CA ARG A 31 -2.20 9.95 -19.18
C ARG A 31 -1.26 8.93 -19.83
N ALA A 32 0.02 9.27 -19.95
CA ALA A 32 1.02 8.36 -20.53
C ALA A 32 1.28 7.16 -19.61
N ALA A 33 1.41 7.40 -18.30
CA ALA A 33 1.55 6.34 -17.31
C ALA A 33 0.35 5.39 -17.30
N ARG A 34 -0.87 5.94 -17.37
CA ARG A 34 -2.11 5.16 -17.46
C ARG A 34 -2.16 4.30 -18.73
N ARG A 35 -1.80 4.86 -19.88
CA ARG A 35 -1.73 4.11 -21.16
C ARG A 35 -0.71 2.98 -21.09
N LEU A 36 0.46 3.25 -20.50
CA LEU A 36 1.52 2.25 -20.34
C LEU A 36 1.07 1.10 -19.42
N ILE A 37 0.52 1.40 -18.24
CA ILE A 37 0.05 0.38 -17.28
C ILE A 37 -1.06 -0.46 -17.93
N ARG A 38 -2.03 0.18 -18.58
CA ARG A 38 -3.11 -0.51 -19.30
C ARG A 38 -2.56 -1.45 -20.37
N HIS A 39 -1.59 -0.99 -21.17
CA HIS A 39 -0.95 -1.79 -22.20
C HIS A 39 -0.21 -3.01 -21.64
N LEU A 40 0.54 -2.82 -20.56
CA LEU A 40 1.25 -3.90 -19.88
C LEU A 40 0.27 -4.91 -19.28
N ASN A 41 -0.81 -4.46 -18.64
CA ASN A 41 -1.84 -5.34 -18.09
C ASN A 41 -2.56 -6.13 -19.20
N ALA A 42 -2.95 -5.47 -20.30
CA ALA A 42 -3.62 -6.12 -21.42
C ALA A 42 -2.76 -7.22 -22.05
N LYS A 43 -1.44 -6.99 -22.19
CA LYS A 43 -0.48 -8.01 -22.67
C LYS A 43 -0.38 -9.23 -21.76
N GLN A 44 -0.71 -9.08 -20.49
CA GLN A 44 -0.68 -10.18 -19.51
C GLN A 44 -2.00 -10.96 -19.47
N LEU A 45 -3.03 -10.57 -20.21
CA LEU A 45 -4.34 -11.23 -20.18
C LEU A 45 -4.54 -12.06 -21.46
N ALA A 46 -5.52 -12.96 -21.43
CA ALA A 46 -5.88 -13.75 -22.61
C ALA A 46 -6.46 -12.83 -23.69
N ALA A 47 -6.30 -13.22 -24.96
CA ALA A 47 -6.87 -12.48 -26.08
C ALA A 47 -8.40 -12.36 -25.90
N GLY A 48 -8.93 -11.13 -25.99
CA GLY A 48 -10.36 -10.86 -25.81
C GLY A 48 -10.83 -10.66 -24.37
N TYR A 49 -9.95 -10.78 -23.36
CA TYR A 49 -10.34 -10.47 -21.98
C TYR A 49 -10.79 -9.00 -21.83
N PRO A 50 -11.90 -8.70 -21.12
CA PRO A 50 -12.41 -7.34 -20.94
C PRO A 50 -11.54 -6.51 -19.97
N ALA A 51 -10.28 -6.24 -20.36
CA ALA A 51 -9.30 -5.55 -19.54
C ALA A 51 -9.73 -4.11 -19.20
N ASP A 52 -10.49 -3.48 -20.08
CA ASP A 52 -11.01 -2.12 -19.88
C ASP A 52 -12.12 -2.02 -18.85
N GLU A 53 -12.85 -3.12 -18.61
CA GLU A 53 -13.87 -3.21 -17.57
C GLU A 53 -13.22 -3.40 -16.19
N HIS A 54 -12.25 -4.31 -16.11
CA HIS A 54 -11.69 -4.74 -14.82
C HIS A 54 -10.43 -4.01 -14.38
N PHE A 55 -9.62 -3.49 -15.31
CA PHE A 55 -8.29 -2.93 -15.03
C PHE A 55 -8.13 -1.46 -15.47
N LYS A 56 -9.22 -0.70 -15.45
CA LYS A 56 -9.25 0.74 -15.80
C LYS A 56 -9.77 1.59 -14.61
N PRO A 57 -8.94 1.82 -13.56
CA PRO A 57 -9.35 2.57 -12.39
C PRO A 57 -9.72 4.02 -12.72
N VAL A 58 -10.63 4.67 -11.99
CA VAL A 58 -11.00 6.08 -12.25
C VAL A 58 -9.94 7.11 -11.84
N TYR A 59 -8.97 6.71 -11.00
CA TYR A 59 -7.88 7.56 -10.50
C TYR A 59 -6.60 7.46 -11.35
N ASN A 60 -5.63 8.38 -11.16
CA ASN A 60 -4.33 8.32 -11.84
C ASN A 60 -3.33 7.43 -11.08
N PRO A 61 -2.32 6.88 -11.77
CA PRO A 61 -1.28 6.10 -11.12
C PRO A 61 -0.59 6.90 -10.00
N TRP A 62 -0.45 6.30 -8.82
CA TRP A 62 0.08 6.91 -7.59
C TRP A 62 -0.80 7.95 -6.89
N ASP A 63 -2.02 8.24 -7.36
CA ASP A 63 -3.04 8.89 -6.52
C ASP A 63 -3.48 7.93 -5.40
N GLN A 64 -3.56 6.64 -5.74
CA GLN A 64 -3.62 5.53 -4.80
C GLN A 64 -2.36 4.67 -4.94
N ARG A 65 -2.03 3.90 -3.89
CA ARG A 65 -0.90 2.96 -3.93
C ARG A 65 -1.10 1.97 -5.07
N LEU A 66 -0.08 1.84 -5.92
CA LEU A 66 -0.11 0.89 -7.02
C LEU A 66 0.12 -0.52 -6.48
N CYS A 67 -0.83 -1.42 -6.70
CA CYS A 67 -0.66 -2.84 -6.37
C CYS A 67 0.38 -3.47 -7.32
N ALA A 68 1.30 -4.24 -6.75
CA ALA A 68 2.24 -5.05 -7.51
C ALA A 68 1.75 -6.50 -7.53
N VAL A 69 1.94 -7.18 -8.67
CA VAL A 69 1.65 -8.60 -8.86
C VAL A 69 2.98 -9.29 -9.17
N PRO A 70 3.71 -9.80 -8.16
CA PRO A 70 4.96 -10.53 -8.38
C PRO A 70 4.76 -11.69 -9.34
N ASP A 71 5.72 -11.90 -10.25
CA ASP A 71 5.73 -12.98 -11.23
C ASP A 71 4.49 -13.09 -12.14
N ALA A 72 3.65 -12.04 -12.16
CA ALA A 72 2.37 -12.00 -12.86
C ALA A 72 1.46 -13.21 -12.53
N ASP A 73 1.53 -13.74 -11.32
CA ASP A 73 0.82 -14.95 -10.87
C ASP A 73 -0.71 -14.85 -10.99
N MET A 74 -1.29 -13.71 -10.60
CA MET A 74 -2.71 -13.41 -10.75
C MET A 74 -3.09 -13.37 -12.22
N PHE A 75 -2.29 -12.72 -13.07
CA PHE A 75 -2.55 -12.66 -14.50
C PHE A 75 -2.46 -14.04 -15.15
N LYS A 76 -1.49 -14.88 -14.72
CA LYS A 76 -1.38 -16.28 -15.15
C LYS A 76 -2.63 -17.07 -14.77
N ALA A 77 -3.11 -16.97 -13.54
CA ALA A 77 -4.33 -17.66 -13.12
C ALA A 77 -5.58 -17.23 -13.93
N ILE A 78 -5.68 -15.94 -14.29
CA ILE A 78 -6.76 -15.44 -15.16
C ILE A 78 -6.62 -16.01 -16.57
N ARG A 79 -5.42 -15.99 -17.16
CA ARG A 79 -5.16 -16.59 -18.48
C ARG A 79 -5.48 -18.08 -18.54
N ASP A 80 -5.16 -18.82 -17.47
CA ASP A 80 -5.42 -20.26 -17.35
C ASP A 80 -6.92 -20.56 -17.12
N GLY A 81 -7.80 -19.55 -17.04
CA GLY A 81 -9.23 -19.73 -16.75
C GLY A 81 -9.54 -20.14 -15.31
N ARG A 82 -8.55 -20.14 -14.41
CA ARG A 82 -8.68 -20.54 -13.00
C ARG A 82 -9.18 -19.40 -12.10
N ALA A 83 -9.23 -18.18 -12.62
CA ALA A 83 -9.74 -17.00 -11.93
C ALA A 83 -10.44 -16.06 -12.91
N SER A 84 -11.45 -15.35 -12.44
CA SER A 84 -12.11 -14.26 -13.15
C SER A 84 -12.18 -13.03 -12.24
N VAL A 85 -12.27 -11.85 -12.84
CA VAL A 85 -12.54 -10.60 -12.14
C VAL A 85 -13.92 -10.13 -12.52
N VAL A 86 -14.68 -9.64 -11.55
CA VAL A 86 -15.98 -9.01 -11.76
C VAL A 86 -15.93 -7.64 -11.10
N THR A 87 -16.24 -6.59 -11.88
CA THR A 87 -16.24 -5.22 -11.38
C THR A 87 -17.68 -4.73 -11.28
N GLU A 88 -18.27 -4.87 -10.11
CA GLU A 88 -19.64 -4.41 -9.86
C GLU A 88 -19.85 -4.10 -8.37
N ALA A 89 -20.99 -3.48 -8.05
CA ALA A 89 -21.44 -3.35 -6.68
C ALA A 89 -22.18 -4.61 -6.22
N ILE A 90 -21.92 -5.03 -5.00
CA ILE A 90 -22.60 -6.16 -4.36
C ILE A 90 -23.91 -5.66 -3.75
N ASP A 91 -24.99 -6.39 -4.00
CA ASP A 91 -26.29 -6.17 -3.36
C ASP A 91 -26.36 -6.88 -2.01
N THR A 92 -26.20 -8.20 -2.00
CA THR A 92 -26.22 -9.02 -0.78
C THR A 92 -25.49 -10.35 -0.96
N PHE A 93 -25.15 -11.00 0.15
CA PHE A 93 -24.80 -12.41 0.15
C PHE A 93 -26.06 -13.27 0.09
N THR A 94 -25.98 -14.40 -0.61
CA THR A 94 -27.02 -15.42 -0.70
C THR A 94 -26.50 -16.71 -0.09
N GLU A 95 -27.37 -17.70 0.12
CA GLU A 95 -26.97 -19.02 0.64
C GLU A 95 -25.91 -19.71 -0.25
N ASN A 96 -25.94 -19.45 -1.56
CA ASN A 96 -25.07 -20.09 -2.54
C ASN A 96 -23.95 -19.18 -3.09
N GLY A 97 -23.85 -17.92 -2.61
CA GLY A 97 -22.86 -16.99 -3.13
C GLY A 97 -23.18 -15.52 -2.91
N ILE A 98 -23.01 -14.70 -3.96
CA ILE A 98 -23.10 -13.24 -3.90
C ILE A 98 -23.98 -12.72 -5.04
N ARG A 99 -25.00 -11.94 -4.70
CA ARG A 99 -25.82 -11.22 -5.67
C ARG A 99 -25.26 -9.82 -5.90
N LEU A 100 -25.13 -9.45 -7.17
CA LEU A 100 -24.70 -8.12 -7.61
C LEU A 100 -25.92 -7.21 -7.84
N GLN A 101 -25.71 -5.90 -7.90
CA GLN A 101 -26.80 -4.94 -8.12
C GLN A 101 -27.50 -5.11 -9.48
N SER A 102 -26.84 -5.68 -10.48
CA SER A 102 -27.43 -6.10 -11.76
C SER A 102 -28.43 -7.26 -11.63
N GLY A 103 -28.50 -7.90 -10.46
CA GLY A 103 -29.25 -9.13 -10.23
C GLY A 103 -28.47 -10.40 -10.58
N ARG A 104 -27.26 -10.28 -11.16
CA ARG A 104 -26.38 -11.42 -11.43
C ARG A 104 -25.94 -12.08 -10.12
N GLU A 105 -26.01 -13.40 -10.06
CA GLU A 105 -25.52 -14.18 -8.92
C GLU A 105 -24.17 -14.85 -9.24
N LEU A 106 -23.22 -14.71 -8.31
CA LEU A 106 -21.91 -15.33 -8.35
C LEU A 106 -21.87 -16.47 -7.33
N ALA A 107 -21.98 -17.71 -7.80
CA ALA A 107 -21.87 -18.89 -6.95
C ALA A 107 -20.49 -18.97 -6.28
N ALA A 108 -20.47 -19.21 -4.97
CA ALA A 108 -19.23 -19.35 -4.19
C ALA A 108 -19.43 -20.26 -2.98
N ASP A 109 -18.59 -21.31 -2.87
CA ASP A 109 -18.56 -22.18 -1.69
C ASP A 109 -17.85 -21.51 -0.50
N ILE A 110 -16.89 -20.61 -0.78
CA ILE A 110 -16.10 -19.89 0.20
C ILE A 110 -15.97 -18.43 -0.24
N SER A 111 -16.26 -17.51 0.68
CA SER A 111 -16.05 -16.07 0.51
C SER A 111 -14.93 -15.57 1.41
N ILE A 112 -13.99 -14.81 0.84
CA ILE A 112 -12.84 -14.22 1.57
C ILE A 112 -12.91 -12.70 1.45
N THR A 113 -13.00 -12.00 2.58
CA THR A 113 -13.06 -10.54 2.63
C THR A 113 -11.66 -9.94 2.57
N ALA A 114 -11.30 -9.32 1.44
CA ALA A 114 -10.06 -8.56 1.26
C ALA A 114 -10.31 -7.03 1.23
N THR A 115 -11.07 -6.52 2.20
CA THR A 115 -11.66 -5.16 2.22
C THR A 115 -10.71 -4.06 2.72
N GLY A 116 -9.39 -4.26 2.59
CA GLY A 116 -8.39 -3.30 3.05
C GLY A 116 -8.17 -3.30 4.56
N LEU A 117 -7.60 -2.21 5.07
CA LEU A 117 -7.22 -2.03 6.48
C LEU A 117 -7.80 -0.71 7.00
N ASN A 118 -8.36 -0.74 8.21
CA ASN A 118 -8.66 0.48 8.97
C ASN A 118 -7.38 0.94 9.67
N LEU A 119 -6.87 2.11 9.27
CA LEU A 119 -5.64 2.65 9.84
C LEU A 119 -5.95 3.26 11.21
N LEU A 120 -5.41 2.65 12.26
CA LEU A 120 -5.41 3.23 13.61
C LEU A 120 -4.12 4.01 13.80
N ALA A 121 -4.24 5.33 13.98
CA ALA A 121 -3.08 6.14 14.33
C ALA A 121 -2.46 5.63 15.63
N PHE A 122 -1.14 5.39 15.62
CA PHE A 122 -0.38 4.86 16.75
C PHE A 122 -0.96 3.60 17.41
N GLY A 123 -1.68 2.77 16.65
CA GLY A 123 -2.29 1.54 17.15
C GLY A 123 -3.54 1.74 18.00
N GLY A 124 -4.13 2.94 18.02
CA GLY A 124 -5.35 3.25 18.77
C GLY A 124 -5.10 3.71 20.22
N ILE A 125 -3.88 4.13 20.53
CA ILE A 125 -3.56 4.73 21.84
C ILE A 125 -4.30 6.06 21.98
N ASN A 126 -5.00 6.25 23.11
CA ASN A 126 -5.57 7.54 23.48
C ASN A 126 -4.46 8.45 24.01
N LEU A 127 -4.28 9.61 23.38
CA LEU A 127 -3.32 10.62 23.80
C LEU A 127 -4.05 11.75 24.52
N SER A 128 -3.42 12.28 25.58
CA SER A 128 -3.87 13.48 26.28
C SER A 128 -2.69 14.33 26.70
N VAL A 129 -2.83 15.66 26.63
CA VAL A 129 -1.86 16.64 27.16
C VAL A 129 -2.60 17.48 28.19
N ASP A 130 -2.07 17.54 29.41
CA ASP A 130 -2.67 18.26 30.55
C ASP A 130 -4.16 17.92 30.79
N GLY A 131 -4.50 16.64 30.61
CA GLY A 131 -5.87 16.11 30.78
C GLY A 131 -6.81 16.36 29.59
N VAL A 132 -6.39 17.12 28.57
CA VAL A 132 -7.17 17.36 27.35
C VAL A 132 -6.85 16.27 26.33
N ALA A 133 -7.88 15.59 25.82
CA ALA A 133 -7.73 14.58 24.79
C ALA A 133 -7.15 15.19 23.50
N VAL A 134 -6.16 14.52 22.91
CA VAL A 134 -5.53 14.93 21.66
C VAL A 134 -6.22 14.22 20.51
N ASP A 135 -6.84 15.00 19.61
CA ASP A 135 -7.24 14.48 18.30
C ASP A 135 -6.03 14.42 17.38
N VAL A 136 -5.55 13.20 17.11
CA VAL A 136 -4.41 12.95 16.23
C VAL A 136 -4.69 13.38 14.78
N ALA A 137 -5.96 13.43 14.35
CA ALA A 137 -6.35 13.89 13.02
C ALA A 137 -6.02 15.35 12.75
N GLU A 138 -5.97 16.16 13.81
CA GLU A 138 -5.68 17.59 13.75
C GLU A 138 -4.19 17.90 13.94
N LYS A 139 -3.38 16.89 14.29
CA LYS A 139 -1.94 17.07 14.54
C LYS A 139 -1.09 16.83 13.30
N VAL A 140 0.01 17.55 13.21
CA VAL A 140 0.98 17.43 12.12
C VAL A 140 2.15 16.57 12.58
N ALA A 141 2.46 15.54 11.79
CA ALA A 141 3.63 14.70 12.03
C ALA A 141 4.91 15.39 11.51
N PHE A 142 5.82 15.78 12.39
CA PHE A 142 7.12 16.31 12.02
C PHE A 142 8.13 15.18 11.82
N LYS A 143 8.80 15.19 10.66
CA LYS A 143 9.79 14.17 10.21
C LYS A 143 9.29 12.72 10.22
N GLY A 144 7.98 12.50 10.34
CA GLY A 144 7.34 11.19 10.44
C GLY A 144 7.53 10.50 11.79
N PHE A 145 7.90 11.23 12.84
CA PHE A 145 8.16 10.64 14.16
C PHE A 145 7.59 11.45 15.32
N LEU A 146 7.63 12.78 15.23
CA LEU A 146 7.12 13.67 16.27
C LEU A 146 5.73 14.17 15.88
N LEU A 147 4.89 14.44 16.87
CA LEU A 147 3.53 14.96 16.68
C LEU A 147 3.43 16.38 17.23
N SER A 148 2.85 17.30 16.46
CA SER A 148 2.70 18.71 16.90
C SER A 148 1.90 18.78 18.21
N ASP A 149 2.32 19.66 19.11
CA ASP A 149 1.75 19.90 20.45
C ASP A 149 1.77 18.70 21.41
N VAL A 150 2.46 17.60 21.06
CA VAL A 150 2.65 16.46 21.97
C VAL A 150 4.14 16.29 22.25
N SER A 151 4.63 17.05 23.23
CA SER A 151 6.00 16.97 23.71
C SER A 151 6.35 15.57 24.20
N ASN A 152 7.59 15.13 23.95
CA ASN A 152 8.09 13.79 24.31
C ASN A 152 7.32 12.60 23.72
N PHE A 153 6.39 12.81 22.78
CA PHE A 153 5.77 11.73 22.03
C PHE A 153 6.49 11.49 20.71
N ALA A 154 6.89 10.24 20.52
CA ALA A 154 7.67 9.81 19.38
C ALA A 154 7.16 8.44 18.92
N GLY A 155 6.56 8.38 17.74
CA GLY A 155 5.96 7.17 17.20
C GLY A 155 6.32 7.02 15.73
N PRO A 156 6.80 5.83 15.28
CA PRO A 156 7.11 5.63 13.87
C PRO A 156 5.82 5.75 13.07
N HIS A 157 5.65 6.89 12.38
CA HIS A 157 4.56 7.07 11.45
C HIS A 157 5.08 6.84 10.03
N GLY A 158 4.37 6.03 9.26
CA GLY A 158 4.75 5.72 7.89
C GLY A 158 4.63 6.98 7.03
N ARG A 159 5.73 7.41 6.40
CA ARG A 159 5.64 8.39 5.30
C ARG A 159 4.80 7.78 4.19
N THR A 160 3.73 8.47 3.81
CA THR A 160 2.72 8.12 2.80
C THR A 160 3.31 7.50 1.53
N ARG A 161 4.45 8.00 1.06
CA ARG A 161 5.06 7.63 -0.24
C ARG A 161 6.26 6.67 -0.17
N ALA A 162 6.79 6.34 1.01
CA ALA A 162 8.07 5.61 1.16
C ALA A 162 8.04 4.50 2.23
N HIS A 163 6.91 3.80 2.39
CA HIS A 163 6.74 2.86 3.49
C HIS A 163 7.34 1.47 3.23
N HIS A 164 8.58 1.25 3.70
CA HIS A 164 9.11 0.04 4.36
C HIS A 164 10.61 0.18 4.74
N LEU A 165 11.34 1.13 4.13
CA LEU A 165 12.81 1.18 4.26
C LEU A 165 13.37 2.14 5.34
N LEU A 166 12.54 2.93 6.03
CA LEU A 166 13.04 3.89 7.04
C LEU A 166 12.42 3.71 8.43
N SER A 167 11.17 3.26 8.55
CA SER A 167 10.54 2.97 9.84
C SER A 167 11.28 1.86 10.63
N ALA A 168 12.00 0.97 9.94
CA ALA A 168 12.86 -0.01 10.58
C ALA A 168 14.11 0.61 11.24
N ALA A 169 14.67 1.69 10.68
CA ALA A 169 15.86 2.36 11.23
C ALA A 169 15.54 3.17 12.50
N ALA A 170 14.32 3.69 12.64
CA ALA A 170 13.89 4.34 13.88
C ALA A 170 13.75 3.33 15.04
N ARG A 171 13.35 2.08 14.74
CA ARG A 171 13.23 1.02 15.77
C ARG A 171 14.59 0.63 16.37
N SER A 172 15.66 0.62 15.57
CA SER A 172 17.00 0.32 16.10
C SER A 172 17.54 1.37 17.05
N HIS A 173 16.99 2.59 17.07
CA HIS A 173 17.39 3.65 18.00
C HIS A 173 16.68 3.58 19.36
N ALA A 174 15.58 2.82 19.47
CA ALA A 174 14.80 2.69 20.70
C ALA A 174 15.19 1.46 21.54
N ASP A 175 16.14 0.64 21.07
CA ASP A 175 16.65 -0.50 21.83
C ASP A 175 17.74 -0.03 22.82
N PRO A 176 17.47 -0.02 24.14
CA PRO A 176 18.47 0.35 25.14
C PRO A 176 19.68 -0.60 25.16
N ALA A 177 19.56 -1.83 24.63
CA ALA A 177 20.68 -2.78 24.51
C ALA A 177 21.65 -2.44 23.36
N ALA A 178 21.26 -1.55 22.43
CA ALA A 178 22.12 -1.08 21.35
C ALA A 178 23.02 0.11 21.74
N ALA A 179 22.78 0.73 22.90
CA ALA A 179 23.44 1.96 23.36
C ALA A 179 24.96 1.86 23.61
N GLY A 180 25.52 0.65 23.68
CA GLY A 180 26.94 0.40 23.99
C GLY A 180 27.89 0.26 22.79
N ARG A 181 27.41 0.33 21.55
CA ARG A 181 28.26 0.14 20.34
C ARG A 181 28.37 1.43 19.52
N ARG A 182 29.61 1.96 19.44
CA ARG A 182 30.14 3.09 18.62
C ARG A 182 29.11 4.06 18.00
N SER A 183 29.26 5.34 18.37
CA SER A 183 28.40 6.47 18.03
C SER A 183 27.79 6.46 16.60
N PRO A 184 26.45 6.46 16.47
CA PRO A 184 25.77 6.52 15.17
C PRO A 184 25.59 7.97 14.65
N LEU A 185 26.53 8.88 14.96
CA LEU A 185 26.48 10.27 14.49
C LEU A 185 26.58 10.40 12.95
N ALA A 186 27.06 9.35 12.27
CA ALA A 186 27.08 9.28 10.81
C ALA A 186 25.68 9.08 10.20
N ASP A 187 24.78 8.38 10.88
CA ASP A 187 23.40 8.14 10.40
C ASP A 187 22.50 9.36 10.63
N LEU A 188 22.81 10.17 11.64
CA LEU A 188 22.16 11.46 11.89
C LEU A 188 22.44 12.50 10.79
N LYS A 189 23.59 12.44 10.10
CA LYS A 189 23.84 13.30 8.93
C LYS A 189 22.95 12.94 7.74
N VAL A 190 22.63 11.67 7.55
CA VAL A 190 21.71 11.21 6.48
C VAL A 190 20.27 11.66 6.74
N LEU A 191 19.88 11.81 8.01
CA LEU A 191 18.58 12.35 8.40
C LEU A 191 18.43 13.86 8.18
N ARG A 192 19.55 14.58 7.99
CA ARG A 192 19.57 16.05 7.82
C ARG A 192 19.49 16.48 6.35
N GLU A 193 19.91 15.63 5.41
CA GLU A 193 20.00 15.95 3.97
C GLU A 193 19.01 15.18 3.08
N GLY A 194 18.09 14.41 3.67
CA GLY A 194 16.98 13.81 2.92
C GLY A 194 15.88 14.85 2.65
N PRO A 195 15.28 14.88 1.43
CA PRO A 195 14.14 15.76 1.17
C PRO A 195 13.01 15.44 2.16
N VAL A 196 12.63 16.44 2.94
CA VAL A 196 11.38 16.46 3.69
C VAL A 196 10.30 16.60 2.64
N ASP A 197 9.64 15.50 2.28
CA ASP A 197 8.34 15.61 1.60
C ASP A 197 7.39 16.19 2.65
N ASP A 198 6.94 17.42 2.46
CA ASP A 198 5.89 18.10 3.25
C ASP A 198 4.52 17.45 2.97
N ASP A 199 4.43 16.14 3.15
CA ASP A 199 3.18 15.41 3.11
C ASP A 199 2.43 15.66 4.42
N HIS A 200 1.51 16.62 4.39
CA HIS A 200 0.50 16.77 5.43
C HIS A 200 -0.40 15.53 5.44
N LEU A 201 -0.17 14.64 6.41
CA LEU A 201 -1.12 13.58 6.74
C LEU A 201 -2.32 14.23 7.45
N ARG A 202 -3.47 14.24 6.77
CA ARG A 202 -4.76 14.41 7.43
C ARG A 202 -5.35 13.02 7.66
N PHE A 203 -5.56 12.64 8.91
CA PHE A 203 -6.39 11.47 9.20
C PHE A 203 -7.84 11.91 9.03
N THR A 204 -8.61 11.19 8.22
CA THR A 204 -10.05 11.43 8.09
C THR A 204 -10.80 10.22 8.61
N THR A 205 -11.84 10.45 9.40
CA THR A 205 -12.83 9.43 9.72
C THR A 205 -13.68 9.20 8.48
N SER A 206 -13.46 8.07 7.81
CA SER A 206 -14.21 7.68 6.61
C SER A 206 -15.11 6.49 6.92
N ALA A 207 -16.43 6.72 6.97
CA ALA A 207 -17.43 5.69 6.79
C ALA A 207 -17.67 5.52 5.28
N SER A 208 -17.16 4.46 4.64
CA SER A 208 -17.57 4.16 3.26
C SER A 208 -17.35 2.71 2.85
N ALA A 209 -18.48 2.12 2.45
CA ALA A 209 -18.77 0.91 1.71
C ALA A 209 -17.61 0.05 1.16
N SER A 210 -17.61 -1.22 1.60
CA SER A 210 -16.75 -2.29 1.14
C SER A 210 -17.02 -2.68 -0.33
N ARG A 211 -15.98 -2.71 -1.16
CA ARG A 211 -15.96 -3.48 -2.41
C ARG A 211 -15.27 -4.81 -2.14
N LEU A 212 -15.89 -5.92 -2.50
CA LEU A 212 -15.36 -7.27 -2.30
C LEU A 212 -15.06 -7.93 -3.65
N THR A 213 -13.88 -8.54 -3.76
CA THR A 213 -13.45 -9.30 -4.94
C THR A 213 -13.63 -10.78 -4.65
N VAL A 214 -14.55 -11.44 -5.34
CA VAL A 214 -14.80 -12.89 -5.26
C VAL A 214 -13.77 -13.61 -6.12
N LYS A 215 -13.02 -14.54 -5.54
CA LYS A 215 -12.11 -15.42 -6.29
C LYS A 215 -12.72 -16.81 -6.35
N ARG A 216 -13.30 -17.20 -7.49
CA ARG A 216 -13.71 -18.59 -7.74
C ARG A 216 -12.45 -19.45 -7.81
N ILE A 217 -12.36 -20.47 -6.96
CA ILE A 217 -11.38 -21.56 -7.08
C ILE A 217 -12.17 -22.78 -7.57
N THR A 218 -12.17 -23.02 -8.88
CA THR A 218 -12.70 -24.27 -9.41
C THR A 218 -11.69 -25.39 -9.12
N ARG A 219 -12.04 -26.31 -8.22
CA ARG A 219 -11.36 -27.61 -8.11
C ARG A 219 -11.84 -28.50 -9.27
N SER A 220 -10.95 -28.82 -10.20
CA SER A 220 -11.15 -29.88 -11.19
C SER A 220 -10.30 -31.09 -10.83
N THR A 221 -10.69 -31.84 -9.80
CA THR A 221 -10.30 -33.26 -9.63
C THR A 221 -11.10 -33.87 -8.47
N PRO A 222 -11.80 -35.00 -8.69
CA PRO A 222 -12.33 -35.81 -7.59
C PRO A 222 -11.15 -36.48 -6.88
N TRP A 223 -11.14 -36.44 -5.55
CA TRP A 223 -10.34 -37.38 -4.77
C TRP A 223 -11.07 -38.73 -4.82
N ASN A 224 -10.41 -39.74 -5.40
CA ASN A 224 -10.66 -41.14 -5.08
C ASN A 224 -10.11 -41.45 -3.69
#